data_AF-A0A497PVY9-F1
#
_entry.id   AF-A0A497PVY9-F1
#
_cell.length_a   1.000
_cell.length_b   1.000
_cell.length_c   1.000
_cell.angle_alpha   90.00
_cell.angle_beta   90.00
_cell.angle_gamma   90.00
#
_symmetry.space_group_name_H-M   'P 1'
#
loop_
_entity.id
_entity.type
_entity.pdbx_description
1 polymer ?
#
loop_
_entity_poly.entity_id
_entity_poly.type
_entity_poly.pdbx_seq_one_letter_code
_entity_poly.pdbx_strand_id
1 'polypeptide(L)'
;MEFCEKCGALMLPKRVEGKKKPILKCRECGHERPMKSDPDYKVEYRIKHSPREKIVVVEESEKRFSEMTEDERRERRKEILEFFETED
;
A
#
# COMPACT_ATOMS: atom_id res chain seq x y z
N MET A 1 -23.50 -20.88 10.45
CA MET A 1 -23.98 -19.87 9.48
C MET A 1 -25.39 -19.49 9.85
N GLU A 2 -25.75 -18.21 9.89
CA GLU A 2 -27.06 -17.72 10.34
C GLU A 2 -27.76 -16.91 9.23
N PHE A 3 -29.08 -17.03 9.15
CA PHE A 3 -29.94 -16.30 8.21
C PHE A 3 -30.78 -15.25 8.95
N CYS A 4 -31.12 -14.17 8.25
CA CYS A 4 -31.94 -13.10 8.82
C CYS A 4 -33.42 -13.50 8.91
N GLU A 5 -34.03 -13.34 10.08
CA GLU A 5 -35.45 -13.66 10.32
C GLU A 5 -36.42 -12.79 9.50
N LYS A 6 -35.99 -11.62 9.01
CA LYS A 6 -36.85 -10.70 8.26
C LYS A 6 -36.91 -10.96 6.76
N CYS A 7 -35.82 -11.44 6.17
CA CYS A 7 -35.66 -11.54 4.71
C CYS A 7 -35.06 -12.87 4.25
N GLY A 8 -34.63 -13.74 5.15
CA GLY A 8 -34.01 -15.01 4.82
C GLY A 8 -32.57 -14.90 4.26
N ALA A 9 -32.02 -13.70 4.08
CA ALA A 9 -30.67 -13.51 3.56
C ALA A 9 -29.58 -13.95 4.57
N LEU A 10 -28.42 -14.36 4.04
CA LEU A 10 -27.27 -14.76 4.85
C LEU A 10 -26.71 -13.57 5.65
N MET A 11 -26.56 -13.76 6.96
CA MET A 11 -25.92 -12.75 7.80
C MET A 11 -24.39 -12.89 7.76
N LEU A 12 -23.68 -11.76 7.72
CA LEU A 12 -22.22 -11.74 7.67
C LEU A 12 -21.63 -11.09 8.93
N PRO A 13 -20.52 -11.61 9.47
CA PRO A 13 -19.85 -11.00 10.60
C PRO A 13 -19.20 -9.69 10.19
N LYS A 14 -19.53 -8.62 10.93
CA LYS A 14 -18.94 -7.29 10.83
C LYS A 14 -18.20 -6.99 12.13
N ARG A 15 -16.91 -6.69 12.03
CA ARG A 15 -16.13 -6.17 13.16
C ARG A 15 -16.54 -4.71 13.40
N VAL A 16 -16.78 -4.38 14.66
CA VAL A 16 -17.12 -3.01 15.11
C VAL A 16 -16.01 -2.55 16.03
N GLU A 17 -15.48 -1.36 15.77
CA GLU A 17 -14.44 -0.77 16.61
C GLU A 17 -14.90 -0.63 18.06
N GLY A 18 -14.04 -1.00 19.01
CA GLY A 18 -14.36 -1.00 20.44
C GLY A 18 -15.11 -2.22 20.98
N LYS A 19 -15.52 -3.18 20.15
CA LYS A 19 -16.13 -4.45 20.61
C LYS A 19 -15.21 -5.64 20.36
N LYS A 20 -15.00 -6.47 21.40
CA LYS A 20 -14.19 -7.70 21.30
C LYS A 20 -14.80 -8.76 20.38
N LYS A 21 -16.13 -8.78 20.24
CA LYS A 21 -16.86 -9.78 19.43
C LYS A 21 -17.50 -9.14 18.20
N PRO A 22 -17.45 -9.80 17.03
CA PRO A 22 -18.13 -9.30 15.83
C PRO A 22 -19.65 -9.35 15.99
N ILE A 23 -20.36 -8.47 15.29
CA ILE A 23 -21.82 -8.53 15.15
C ILE A 23 -22.18 -9.15 13.82
N LEU A 24 -23.29 -9.87 13.74
CA LEU A 24 -23.83 -10.31 12.47
C LEU A 24 -24.68 -9.19 11.86
N LYS A 25 -24.45 -8.88 10.59
CA LYS A 25 -25.23 -7.91 9.83
C LYS A 25 -25.81 -8.56 8.58
N CYS A 26 -27.12 -8.35 8.37
CA CYS A 26 -27.79 -8.76 7.13
C CYS A 26 -27.38 -7.81 5.99
N ARG A 27 -27.06 -8.37 4.82
CA ARG A 27 -26.74 -7.58 3.62
C ARG A 27 -27.95 -6.91 2.98
N GLU A 28 -29.14 -7.51 3.06
CA GLU A 28 -30.33 -6.99 2.39
C GLU A 28 -31.11 -5.98 3.25
N CYS A 29 -31.51 -6.36 4.46
CA CYS A 29 -32.36 -5.51 5.31
C CYS A 29 -31.60 -4.72 6.38
N GLY A 30 -30.29 -4.95 6.53
CA GLY A 30 -29.45 -4.24 7.49
C GLY A 30 -29.64 -4.64 8.96
N HIS A 31 -30.45 -5.66 9.27
CA HIS A 31 -30.64 -6.14 10.65
C HIS A 31 -29.32 -6.59 11.28
N GLU A 32 -29.12 -6.25 12.56
CA GLU A 32 -27.91 -6.54 13.32
C GLU A 32 -28.21 -7.44 14.51
N ARG A 33 -27.40 -8.49 14.70
CA ARG A 33 -27.53 -9.44 15.81
C ARG A 33 -26.20 -9.59 16.56
N PRO A 34 -26.19 -9.48 17.90
CA PRO A 34 -24.99 -9.73 18.68
C PRO A 34 -24.68 -11.23 18.74
N MET A 35 -23.44 -11.60 18.45
CA MET A 35 -22.96 -12.98 18.50
C MET A 35 -22.43 -13.31 19.91
N LYS A 36 -22.85 -14.44 20.48
CA LYS A 36 -22.35 -14.92 21.79
C LYS A 36 -21.04 -15.70 21.65
N SER A 37 -20.86 -16.42 20.55
CA SER A 37 -19.67 -17.19 20.18
C SER A 37 -18.99 -16.62 18.93
N ASP A 38 -17.73 -16.97 18.71
CA ASP A 38 -17.01 -16.59 17.50
C ASP A 38 -17.62 -17.26 16.25
N PRO A 39 -17.65 -16.59 15.09
CA PRO A 39 -18.21 -17.15 13.87
C PRO A 39 -17.31 -18.25 13.30
N ASP A 40 -17.90 -19.40 12.94
CA ASP A 40 -17.22 -20.52 12.24
C ASP A 40 -16.79 -20.18 10.80
N TYR A 41 -17.13 -18.99 10.29
CA TYR A 41 -16.89 -18.58 8.91
C TYR A 41 -16.33 -17.16 8.85
N LYS A 42 -15.45 -16.94 7.87
CA LYS A 42 -14.79 -15.66 7.61
C LYS A 42 -15.20 -15.11 6.26
N VAL A 43 -15.30 -13.79 6.15
CA VAL A 43 -15.53 -13.10 4.89
C VAL A 43 -14.18 -12.70 4.31
N GLU A 44 -13.81 -13.30 3.18
CA GLU A 44 -12.60 -12.96 2.43
C GLU A 44 -12.97 -12.17 1.16
N TYR A 45 -12.24 -11.07 0.93
CA TYR A 45 -12.34 -10.31 -0.32
C TYR A 45 -11.07 -10.54 -1.13
N ARG A 46 -11.18 -11.18 -2.29
CA ARG A 46 -10.07 -11.31 -3.25
C ARG A 46 -10.11 -10.16 -4.24
N ILE A 47 -9.18 -9.22 -4.10
CA ILE A 47 -9.01 -8.11 -5.04
C ILE A 47 -8.11 -8.61 -6.17
N LYS A 48 -8.60 -8.55 -7.42
CA LYS A 48 -7.79 -8.86 -8.61
C LYS A 48 -7.17 -7.56 -9.13
N HIS A 49 -5.86 -7.43 -9.01
CA HIS A 49 -5.14 -6.28 -9.58
C HIS A 49 -4.98 -6.44 -11.09
N SER A 50 -5.32 -5.39 -11.83
CA SER A 50 -5.07 -5.34 -13.28
C SER A 50 -3.59 -5.01 -13.56
N PRO A 51 -3.00 -5.43 -14.69
CA PRO A 51 -1.63 -5.06 -15.06
C PRO A 51 -1.40 -3.55 -15.14
N ARG A 52 -2.45 -2.77 -15.38
CA ARG A 52 -2.42 -1.29 -15.44
C ARG A 52 -2.18 -0.62 -14.09
N GLU A 53 -2.40 -1.34 -12.98
CA GLU A 53 -2.15 -0.85 -11.62
C GLU A 53 -0.71 -1.07 -11.14
N LYS A 54 0.16 -1.67 -11.98
CA LYS A 54 1.55 -1.96 -11.61
C LYS A 54 2.46 -0.79 -11.98
N ILE A 55 3.33 -0.40 -11.05
CA ILE A 55 4.41 0.56 -11.29
C ILE A 55 5.61 -0.21 -11.87
N VAL A 56 6.12 0.22 -13.02
CA VAL A 56 7.33 -0.33 -13.64
C VAL A 56 8.53 0.46 -13.13
N VAL A 57 9.43 -0.21 -12.42
CA VAL A 57 10.74 0.37 -12.04
C VAL A 57 11.69 0.14 -13.20
N VAL A 58 12.14 1.22 -13.82
CA VAL A 58 13.18 1.17 -14.87
C VAL A 58 14.48 1.60 -14.22
N GLU A 59 15.42 0.67 -14.09
CA GLU A 59 16.80 0.99 -13.71
C GLU A 59 17.48 1.60 -14.94
N GLU A 60 17.83 2.89 -14.86
CA GLU A 60 18.71 3.50 -15.87
C GLU A 60 20.05 2.79 -15.73
N SER A 61 20.42 1.96 -16.72
CA SER A 61 21.75 1.36 -16.80
C SER A 61 22.75 2.49 -16.62
N GLU A 62 23.50 2.44 -15.52
CA GLU A 62 24.42 3.49 -15.10
C GLU A 62 25.07 4.10 -16.33
N LYS A 63 24.68 5.33 -16.67
CA LYS A 63 25.47 6.12 -17.61
C LYS A 63 26.85 6.06 -17.01
N ARG A 64 27.77 5.35 -17.69
CA ARG A 64 29.18 5.36 -17.34
C ARG A 64 29.58 6.82 -17.36
N PHE A 65 29.56 7.46 -16.19
CA PHE A 65 30.51 8.51 -15.92
C PHE A 65 31.83 7.85 -16.24
N SER A 66 32.46 8.27 -17.34
CA SER A 66 33.86 7.93 -17.58
C SER A 66 34.56 8.13 -16.24
N GLU A 67 35.13 7.06 -15.68
CA GLU A 67 35.80 7.14 -14.38
C GLU A 67 36.89 8.20 -14.52
N MET A 68 36.64 9.41 -14.01
CA MET A 68 37.67 10.43 -14.02
C MET A 68 38.77 9.97 -13.07
N THR A 69 40.00 10.14 -13.49
CA THR A 69 41.17 9.90 -12.65
C THR A 69 41.19 10.91 -11.48
N GLU A 70 41.88 10.56 -10.40
CA GLU A 70 41.99 11.44 -9.23
C GLU A 70 42.63 12.80 -9.58
N ASP A 71 43.52 12.82 -10.57
CA ASP A 71 44.14 14.06 -11.07
C ASP A 71 43.13 14.94 -11.82
N GLU A 72 42.33 14.38 -12.73
CA GLU A 72 41.26 15.11 -13.43
C GLU A 72 40.21 15.69 -12.45
N ARG A 73 39.90 14.95 -11.37
CA ARG A 73 39.01 15.44 -10.31
C ARG A 73 39.62 16.62 -9.56
N ARG A 74 40.94 16.60 -9.30
CA ARG A 74 41.66 17.67 -8.60
C ARG A 74 41.72 18.93 -9.45
N GLU A 75 42.02 18.79 -10.74
CA GLU A 75 42.08 19.92 -11.67
C GLU A 75 40.71 20.59 -11.80
N ARG A 76 39.64 19.82 -11.98
CA ARG A 76 38.27 20.35 -12.04
C ARG A 76 37.88 21.11 -10.77
N ARG A 77 38.30 20.61 -9.59
CA ARG A 77 38.05 21.32 -8.31
C ARG A 77 38.81 22.64 -8.24
N LYS A 78 40.04 22.68 -8.75
CA LYS A 78 40.87 23.90 -8.81
C LYS A 78 40.28 24.93 -9.76
N GLU A 79 39.87 24.49 -10.94
CA GLU A 79 39.22 25.34 -11.96
C GLU A 79 37.93 25.99 -11.42
N ILE A 80 37.10 25.23 -10.69
CA ILE A 80 35.89 25.76 -10.05
C ILE A 80 36.24 26.82 -9.00
N LEU A 81 37.29 26.61 -8.18
CA LEU A 81 37.69 27.57 -7.14
C LEU A 81 38.25 28.85 -7.74
N GLU A 82 39.10 28.75 -8.77
CA GLU A 82 39.66 29.89 -9.49
C GLU A 82 38.56 30.74 -10.14
N PHE A 83 37.54 30.11 -10.73
CA PHE A 83 36.39 30.82 -11.29
C PHE A 83 35.72 31.73 -10.25
N PHE A 84 35.40 31.19 -9.07
CA PHE A 84 34.78 31.98 -7.98
C PHE A 84 35.71 33.07 -7.45
N GLU A 85 37.03 32.83 -7.36
CA GLU A 85 37.99 33.85 -6.94
C GLU A 85 38.20 34.96 -7.97
N THR A 86 37.92 34.70 -9.26
CA THR A 86 38.02 35.70 -10.33
C THR A 86 36.74 36.48 -10.60
N GLU A 87 35.59 35.97 -10.16
CA GLU A 87 34.29 36.64 -10.32
C GLU A 87 33.97 37.61 -9.15
N ASP A 88 34.75 37.62 -8.08
CA ASP A 88 34.74 38.60 -6.97
C ASP A 88 35.78 39.72 -7.16
#